data_AF-A0A350DCN3-F1
#
_entry.id   AF-A0A350DCN3-F1
#
_cell.length_a   1.000
_cell.length_b   1.000
_cell.length_c   1.000
_cell.angle_alpha   90.00
_cell.angle_beta   90.00
_cell.angle_gamma   90.00
#
_symmetry.space_group_name_H-M   'P 1'
#
loop_
_entity.id
_entity.type
_entity.pdbx_description
1 polymer ?
#
loop_
_entity_poly.entity_id
_entity_poly.type
_entity_poly.pdbx_seq_one_letter_code
_entity_poly.pdbx_strand_id
1 'polypeptide(L)'
;VYAKLPRGFLIPTPVGDYNPDWAISFREGNVKHIYFVAETKGSMSSMKLREIEKTKIECARKFFAEISQQVTGDKVKYDVVTDYAKLMDVVGP
;
A
#
# COMPACT_ATOMS: atom_id res chain seq x y z
N VAL A 1 -3.84 7.32 12.37
CA VAL A 1 -4.19 8.44 11.46
C VAL A 1 -4.56 7.87 10.10
N TYR A 2 -5.60 8.40 9.45
CA TYR A 2 -5.94 8.07 8.07
C TYR A 2 -5.99 9.36 7.25
N ALA A 3 -5.63 9.28 5.97
CA ALA A 3 -5.65 10.42 5.05
C ALA A 3 -5.94 9.96 3.63
N LYS A 4 -6.71 10.76 2.89
CA LYS A 4 -6.81 10.62 1.44
C LYS A 4 -5.52 11.12 0.81
N LEU A 5 -4.98 10.38 -0.15
CA LEU A 5 -3.75 10.79 -0.80
C LEU A 5 -4.01 11.85 -1.87
N PRO A 6 -3.11 12.84 -2.02
CA PRO A 6 -3.16 13.76 -3.15
C PRO A 6 -3.09 12.98 -4.46
N ARG A 7 -3.77 13.45 -5.52
CA ARG A 7 -3.78 12.75 -6.82
C ARG A 7 -2.39 12.50 -7.42
N GLY A 8 -1.41 13.33 -7.06
CA GLY A 8 -0.03 13.23 -7.51
C GLY A 8 0.85 12.30 -6.67
N PHE A 9 0.30 11.62 -5.66
CA PHE A 9 1.05 10.61 -4.92
C PHE A 9 1.18 9.35 -5.77
N LEU A 10 2.39 9.08 -6.26
CA LEU A 10 2.67 7.99 -7.18
C LEU A 10 3.84 7.16 -6.63
N ILE A 11 3.64 5.85 -6.57
CA ILE A 11 4.70 4.89 -6.26
C ILE A 11 5.24 4.36 -7.60
N PRO A 12 6.51 4.62 -7.94
CA PRO A 12 7.06 4.19 -9.22
C PRO A 12 7.17 2.66 -9.25
N THR A 13 6.72 2.07 -10.36
CA THR A 13 6.91 0.63 -10.60
C THR A 13 7.38 0.38 -12.04
N PRO A 14 8.09 -0.72 -12.32
CA PRO A 14 8.52 -1.07 -13.69
C PRO A 14 7.38 -1.24 -14.70
N VAL A 15 6.14 -1.44 -14.24
CA VAL A 15 4.94 -1.62 -15.07
C VAL A 15 4.01 -0.39 -15.01
N GLY A 16 4.58 0.78 -14.67
CA GLY A 16 3.90 2.06 -14.56
C GLY A 16 3.48 2.40 -13.13
N ASP A 17 3.18 3.67 -12.88
CA ASP A 17 2.96 4.16 -11.52
C ASP A 17 1.74 3.53 -10.84
N TYR A 18 1.87 3.32 -9.53
CA TYR A 18 0.83 2.87 -8.64
C TYR A 18 0.32 4.05 -7.81
N ASN A 19 -1.00 4.30 -7.86
CA ASN A 19 -1.65 5.43 -7.22
C ASN A 19 -2.71 4.92 -6.21
N PRO A 20 -2.33 4.69 -4.94
CA PRO A 20 -3.27 4.33 -3.90
C PRO A 20 -4.16 5.52 -3.50
N ASP A 21 -5.43 5.27 -3.19
CA ASP A 21 -6.41 6.34 -2.87
C ASP A 21 -6.27 6.87 -1.42
N TRP A 22 -5.96 5.99 -0.46
CA TRP A 22 -5.85 6.36 0.95
C TRP A 22 -4.61 5.77 1.61
N ALA A 23 -4.18 6.41 2.70
CA ALA A 23 -3.15 5.89 3.59
C ALA A 23 -3.67 5.87 5.03
N ILE A 24 -3.38 4.78 5.73
CA ILE A 24 -3.62 4.60 7.15
C ILE A 24 -2.25 4.38 7.79
N SER A 25 -1.90 5.21 8.75
CA SER A 25 -0.67 5.04 9.53
C SER A 25 -0.95 4.98 11.01
N PHE A 26 -0.26 4.07 11.69
CA PHE A 26 -0.23 3.99 13.14
C PHE A 26 1.15 3.54 13.59
N ARG A 27 1.46 3.75 14.86
CA ARG A 27 2.74 3.36 15.46
C ARG A 27 2.49 2.21 16.41
N GLU A 28 3.26 1.14 16.26
CA GLU A 28 3.29 0.01 17.19
C GLU A 28 4.69 -0.08 17.77
N GLY A 29 4.86 0.37 19.02
CA GLY A 29 6.18 0.53 19.64
C GLY A 29 7.11 1.44 18.83
N ASN A 30 8.22 0.88 18.35
CA ASN A 30 9.23 1.59 17.54
C ASN A 30 9.02 1.44 16.03
N VAL A 31 7.98 0.72 15.59
CA VAL A 31 7.70 0.50 14.17
C VAL A 31 6.57 1.42 13.72
N LYS A 32 6.78 2.12 12.61
CA LYS A 32 5.74 2.93 11.97
C LYS A 32 5.05 2.08 10.91
N HIS A 33 3.83 1.67 11.18
CA HIS A 33 3.03 0.92 10.23
C HIS A 33 2.34 1.90 9.29
N ILE A 34 2.54 1.73 7.98
CA ILE A 34 1.92 2.54 6.95
C ILE A 34 1.22 1.60 5.98
N TYR A 35 -0.09 1.51 6.11
CA TYR A 35 -0.94 0.77 5.19
C TYR A 35 -1.47 1.72 4.13
N PHE A 36 -1.32 1.34 2.86
CA PHE A 36 -1.94 2.07 1.77
C PHE A 36 -3.20 1.32 1.36
N VAL A 37 -4.35 1.96 1.49
CA VAL A 37 -5.61 1.38 1.03
C VAL A 37 -5.76 1.79 -0.42
N ALA A 38 -5.64 0.82 -1.32
CA ALA A 38 -6.14 1.00 -2.67
C ALA A 38 -7.58 0.54 -2.70
N GLU A 39 -8.50 1.50 -2.79
CA GLU A 39 -9.82 1.22 -3.32
C GLU A 39 -9.62 0.73 -4.76
N THR A 40 -9.77 -0.57 -4.98
CA THR A 40 -9.89 -1.10 -6.34
C THR A 40 -11.20 -0.53 -6.88
N LYS A 41 -11.12 0.59 -7.62
CA LYS A 41 -12.31 1.20 -8.23
C LYS A 41 -12.98 0.15 -9.10
N GLY A 42 -14.10 -0.35 -8.59
CA GLY A 42 -14.91 -1.35 -9.24
C GLY A 42 -15.34 -0.84 -10.61
N SER A 43 -14.86 -1.49 -11.65
CA SER A 43 -15.69 -1.93 -12.77
C SER A 43 -14.84 -2.86 -13.63
N MET A 44 -15.26 -4.12 -13.78
CA MET A 44 -15.13 -4.88 -15.02
C MET A 44 -13.79 -4.77 -15.79
N SER A 45 -12.65 -4.73 -15.09
CA SER A 45 -11.36 -4.64 -15.79
C SER A 45 -10.95 -6.04 -16.26
N SER A 46 -10.52 -6.11 -17.53
CA SER A 46 -10.07 -7.34 -18.19
C SER A 46 -9.04 -8.08 -17.31
N MET A 47 -8.90 -9.39 -17.46
CA MET A 47 -7.92 -10.18 -16.68
C MET A 47 -6.51 -9.53 -16.68
N LYS A 48 -6.10 -8.98 -17.83
CA LYS A 48 -4.82 -8.27 -17.98
C LYS A 48 -4.68 -7.03 -17.09
N LEU A 49 -5.74 -6.24 -16.94
CA LEU A 49 -5.70 -5.04 -16.08
C LEU A 49 -5.55 -5.42 -14.61
N ARG A 50 -6.20 -6.52 -14.18
CA ARG A 50 -6.03 -7.08 -12.84
C ARG A 50 -4.64 -7.62 -12.59
N GLU A 51 -4.01 -8.25 -13.58
CA GLU A 51 -2.63 -8.72 -13.48
C GLU A 51 -1.63 -7.56 -13.36
N ILE A 52 -1.77 -6.51 -14.19
CA ILE A 52 -0.92 -5.33 -14.11
C ILE A 52 -1.04 -4.65 -12.74
N GLU A 53 -2.26 -4.49 -12.22
CA GLU A 53 -2.49 -3.90 -10.91
C GLU A 53 -1.89 -4.74 -9.78
N LYS A 54 -2.03 -6.07 -9.83
CA LYS A 54 -1.34 -6.97 -8.89
C LYS A 54 0.17 -6.81 -8.94
N THR A 55 0.76 -6.77 -10.15
CA THR A 55 2.20 -6.57 -10.32
C THR A 55 2.64 -5.22 -9.74
N LYS A 56 1.86 -4.15 -9.95
CA LYS A 56 2.12 -2.84 -9.34
C LYS A 56 2.15 -2.89 -7.82
N ILE A 57 1.18 -3.58 -7.21
CA ILE A 57 1.10 -3.78 -5.75
C ILE A 57 2.32 -4.59 -5.26
N GLU A 58 2.71 -5.64 -5.96
CA GLU A 58 3.89 -6.44 -5.61
C GLU A 58 5.19 -5.63 -5.70
N CYS A 59 5.34 -4.79 -6.73
CA CYS A 59 6.45 -3.87 -6.85
C CYS A 59 6.48 -2.88 -5.69
N ALA A 60 5.34 -2.30 -5.31
CA ALA A 60 5.24 -1.39 -4.17
C ALA A 60 5.65 -2.09 -2.86
N ARG A 61 5.20 -3.33 -2.63
CA ARG A 61 5.61 -4.13 -1.46
C ARG A 61 7.12 -4.31 -1.39
N LYS A 62 7.75 -4.68 -2.51
CA LYS A 62 9.21 -4.83 -2.58
C LYS A 62 9.94 -3.50 -2.34
N PHE A 63 9.46 -2.42 -2.94
CA PHE A 63 10.01 -1.08 -2.78
C PHE A 63 10.03 -0.63 -1.31
N PHE A 64 8.92 -0.77 -0.59
CA PHE A 64 8.86 -0.38 0.82
C PHE A 64 9.60 -1.37 1.74
N ALA A 65 9.67 -2.66 1.38
CA ALA A 65 10.51 -3.62 2.11
C ALA A 65 11.99 -3.23 2.05
N GLU A 66 12.48 -2.83 0.87
CA GLU A 66 13.85 -2.34 0.69
C GLU A 66 14.09 -1.05 1.48
N ILE A 67 13.17 -0.07 1.40
CA ILE A 67 13.25 1.15 2.23
C ILE A 67 13.35 0.80 3.72
N SER A 68 12.53 -0.13 4.19
CA SER A 68 12.54 -0.52 5.61
C SER A 68 13.86 -1.17 6.05
N GLN A 69 14.61 -1.78 5.13
CA GLN A 69 15.92 -2.34 5.43
C GLN A 69 17.02 -1.26 5.43
N GLN A 70 16.87 -0.22 4.60
CA GLN A 70 17.86 0.85 4.48
C GLN A 70 17.73 1.93 5.57
N VAL A 71 16.54 2.11 6.14
CA VAL A 71 16.35 3.06 7.25
C VAL A 71 16.86 2.49 8.57
N THR A 72 17.72 3.25 9.26
CA THR A 72 18.31 2.87 10.55
C THR A 72 17.39 3.15 11.75
N GLY A 73 16.33 3.93 11.55
CA GLY A 73 15.39 4.38 12.59
C GLY A 73 13.99 3.76 12.47
N ASP A 74 12.98 4.62 12.31
CA ASP A 74 11.56 4.25 12.23
C ASP A 74 11.29 3.30 11.04
N LYS A 75 11.44 1.99 11.28
CA LYS A 75 11.14 0.94 10.30
C LYS A 75 9.70 1.07 9.82
N VAL A 76 9.49 0.78 8.54
CA VAL A 76 8.18 0.91 7.89
C VAL A 76 7.66 -0.45 7.46
N LYS A 77 6.43 -0.76 7.83
CA LYS A 77 5.71 -1.92 7.27
C LYS A 77 4.65 -1.39 6.31
N TYR A 78 4.70 -1.89 5.08
CA TYR A 78 3.78 -1.57 4.00
C TYR A 78 2.92 -2.78 3.66
N ASP A 79 1.61 -2.57 3.54
CA ASP A 79 0.73 -3.51 2.86
C ASP A 79 -0.48 -2.79 2.25
N VAL A 80 -1.18 -3.51 1.37
CA VAL A 80 -2.41 -3.07 0.71
C VAL A 80 -3.60 -3.85 1.24
N VAL A 81 -4.63 -3.12 1.67
CA VAL A 81 -5.94 -3.66 2.06
C VAL A 81 -7.01 -3.14 1.10
N THR A 82 -7.99 -3.98 0.79
CA THR A 82 -9.04 -3.69 -0.21
C THR A 82 -10.38 -3.32 0.41
N ASP A 83 -10.55 -3.62 1.69
CA ASP A 83 -11.81 -3.48 2.40
C ASP A 83 -11.55 -3.41 3.91
N TYR A 84 -12.59 -3.03 4.65
CA TYR A 84 -12.52 -2.89 6.10
C TYR A 84 -12.23 -4.21 6.82
N ALA A 85 -12.76 -5.34 6.33
CA ALA A 85 -12.55 -6.64 6.96
C ALA A 85 -11.06 -7.02 6.91
N LYS A 86 -10.42 -6.92 5.74
CA LYS A 86 -8.98 -7.15 5.61
C LYS A 86 -8.14 -6.17 6.40
N LEU A 87 -8.58 -4.91 6.54
CA LEU A 87 -7.92 -3.98 7.42
C LEU A 87 -7.95 -4.51 8.86
N MET A 88 -9.11 -4.94 9.34
CA MET A 88 -9.27 -5.50 10.68
C MET A 88 -8.49 -6.81 10.90
N ASP A 89 -8.35 -7.67 9.89
CA ASP A 89 -7.51 -8.87 9.97
C ASP A 89 -6.02 -8.53 10.19
N VAL A 90 -5.60 -7.36 9.68
CA VAL A 90 -4.19 -6.92 9.72
C VAL A 90 -3.88 -6.10 10.98
N VAL A 91 -4.88 -5.41 11.56
CA VAL A 91 -4.71 -4.53 12.72
C VAL A 91 -5.38 -5.06 13.99
N GLY A 92 -6.16 -6.12 13.90
CA GLY A 92 -6.89 -6.73 15.01
C GLY A 92 -5.95 -7.44 16.00
N PRO A 93 -6.37 -7.55 17.27
CA PRO A 93 -5.60 -8.18 18.34
C PRO A 93 -5.39 -9.69 18.15
#